data_AF-A0A969W6P6-F1
#
_entry.id   AF-A0A969W6P6-F1
#
_cell.length_a   1.000
_cell.length_b   1.000
_cell.length_c   1.000
_cell.angle_alpha   90.00
_cell.angle_beta   90.00
_cell.angle_gamma   90.00
#
_symmetry.space_group_name_H-M   'P 1'
#
loop_
_entity.id
_entity.type
_entity.pdbx_description
1 polymer ?
#
loop_
_entity_poly.entity_id
_entity_poly.type
_entity_poly.pdbx_seq_one_letter_code
_entity_poly.pdbx_strand_id
1 'polypeptide(L)' 'MTGHDYRVLSDDEKAAMQKLKDMGLELHEFLTGLEQITKTSRELSIAKTKVEEAVMWAVKHITG' A
#
# COMPACT_ATOMS: atom_id res chain seq x y z
N MET A 1 1.91 -31.76 -11.86
CA MET A 1 1.50 -30.91 -10.73
C MET A 1 2.70 -30.04 -10.38
N THR A 2 2.79 -28.82 -10.91
CA THR A 2 3.89 -27.91 -10.57
C THR A 2 3.58 -27.29 -9.22
N GLY A 3 4.24 -27.76 -8.16
CA GLY A 3 4.11 -27.17 -6.84
C GLY A 3 4.59 -25.72 -6.90
N HIS A 4 3.68 -24.76 -6.80
CA HIS A 4 4.07 -23.45 -6.31
C HIS A 4 4.38 -23.63 -4.83
N ASP A 5 5.66 -23.77 -4.50
CA ASP A 5 6.13 -23.57 -3.14
C ASP A 5 5.75 -22.13 -2.75
N TYR A 6 4.73 -22.00 -1.90
CA TYR A 6 4.40 -20.72 -1.31
C TYR A 6 5.57 -20.32 -0.41
N ARG A 7 6.30 -19.28 -0.82
CA ARG A 7 7.42 -18.74 -0.06
C ARG A 7 6.94 -18.33 1.34
N VAL A 8 7.55 -18.89 2.37
CA VAL A 8 7.32 -18.47 3.75
C VAL A 8 8.14 -17.22 4.02
N LEU A 9 7.48 -16.15 4.44
CA LEU A 9 8.13 -14.90 4.81
C LEU A 9 8.85 -15.02 6.15
N SER A 10 10.02 -14.41 6.25
CA SER A 10 10.67 -14.14 7.53
C SER A 10 9.83 -13.17 8.38
N ASP A 11 10.12 -13.09 9.67
CA ASP A 11 9.40 -12.15 10.54
C ASP A 11 9.71 -10.69 10.19
N ASP A 12 10.94 -10.41 9.73
CA ASP A 12 11.32 -9.10 9.20
C ASP A 12 10.52 -8.74 7.93
N GLU A 13 10.33 -9.70 7.02
CA GLU A 13 9.54 -9.51 5.80
C GLU A 13 8.06 -9.26 6.13
N LYS A 14 7.49 -10.01 7.09
CA LYS A 14 6.12 -9.77 7.57
C LYS A 14 5.99 -8.38 8.20
N ALA A 15 6.94 -7.99 9.03
CA ALA A 15 6.94 -6.68 9.67
C ALA A 15 7.06 -5.55 8.64
N ALA A 16 7.93 -5.70 7.63
CA ALA A 16 8.08 -4.74 6.54
C ALA A 16 6.81 -4.63 5.70
N MET A 17 6.17 -5.75 5.36
CA MET A 17 4.90 -5.78 4.64
C MET A 17 3.80 -5.07 5.43
N GLN A 18 3.67 -5.36 6.72
CA GLN A 18 2.65 -4.72 7.57
C GLN A 18 2.89 -3.21 7.64
N LYS A 19 4.13 -2.80 7.90
CA LYS A 19 4.51 -1.38 7.95
C LYS A 19 4.19 -0.65 6.65
N LEU A 20 4.42 -1.25 5.48
CA LEU A 20 4.05 -0.66 4.19
C LEU A 20 2.54 -0.44 4.06
N LYS A 21 1.73 -1.41 4.49
CA LYS A 21 0.27 -1.29 4.47
C LYS A 21 -0.21 -0.20 5.40
N ASP A 22 0.35 -0.12 6.61
CA ASP A 22 -0.01 0.88 7.60
C ASP A 22 0.33 2.29 7.11
N MET A 23 1.54 2.51 6.57
CA MET A 23 1.95 3.81 5.99
C MET A 23 1.08 4.19 4.78
N GLY A 24 0.74 3.22 3.94
CA GLY A 24 -0.14 3.44 2.80
C GLY A 24 -1.55 3.86 3.21
N LEU A 25 -2.12 3.18 4.21
CA LEU A 25 -3.42 3.51 4.77
C LEU A 25 -3.42 4.90 5.39
N GLU A 26 -2.44 5.20 6.26
CA GLU A 26 -2.32 6.50 6.93
C GLU A 26 -2.24 7.66 5.93
N LEU A 27 -1.41 7.51 4.89
CA LEU A 27 -1.32 8.54 3.84
C LEU A 27 -2.60 8.65 3.03
N HIS A 28 -3.24 7.54 2.68
CA HIS A 28 -4.51 7.54 1.94
C HIS A 28 -5.63 8.22 2.74
N GLU A 29 -5.73 7.95 4.04
CA GLU A 29 -6.66 8.61 4.95
C GLU A 29 -6.36 10.10 5.08
N PHE A 30 -5.08 10.49 5.19
CA PHE A 30 -4.69 11.89 5.22
C PHE A 30 -5.13 12.63 3.94
N LEU A 31 -4.89 12.05 2.76
CA LEU A 31 -5.35 12.61 1.49
C LEU A 31 -6.87 12.75 1.42
N THR A 32 -7.61 11.80 2.01
CA THR A 32 -9.07 11.87 2.12
C THR A 32 -9.50 12.99 3.07
N GLY A 33 -8.78 13.17 4.18
CA GLY A 33 -8.98 14.28 5.11
C GLY A 33 -8.76 15.66 4.48
N LEU A 34 -7.79 15.78 3.55
CA LEU A 34 -7.57 17.04 2.81
C LEU A 34 -8.79 17.45 1.98
N GLU A 35 -9.59 16.51 1.49
CA GLU A 35 -10.83 16.82 0.76
C GLU A 35 -11.86 17.53 1.63
N GLN A 36 -11.84 17.31 2.96
CA GLN A 36 -12.74 17.98 3.92
C GLN A 36 -12.33 19.43 4.22
N ILE A 37 -11.03 19.72 4.14
CA ILE A 37 -10.47 21.06 4.40
C ILE A 37 -10.47 21.91 3.13
N THR A 38 -10.29 21.25 1.97
CA THR A 38 -10.19 21.90 0.67
C THR A 38 -11.45 21.62 -0.16
N LYS A 39 -11.35 20.76 -1.17
CA LYS A 39 -12.43 20.20 -1.98
C LYS A 39 -11.95 18.91 -2.61
N THR A 40 -12.87 18.03 -3.00
CA THR A 40 -12.55 16.90 -3.87
C THR A 40 -11.93 17.39 -5.18
N SER A 41 -10.81 16.78 -5.57
CA SER A 41 -10.05 17.17 -6.76
C SER A 41 -9.52 15.96 -7.53
N ARG A 42 -9.29 16.12 -8.82
CA ARG A 42 -8.74 15.06 -9.67
C ARG A 42 -7.33 14.66 -9.21
N GLU A 43 -6.55 15.63 -8.77
CA GLU A 43 -5.19 15.46 -8.26
C GLU A 43 -5.17 14.57 -7.02
N LEU A 44 -6.10 14.78 -6.08
CA LEU A 44 -6.23 13.92 -4.89
C LEU A 44 -6.68 12.51 -5.24
N SER A 45 -7.59 12.34 -6.20
CA SER A 45 -7.96 11.01 -6.70
C SER A 45 -6.77 10.27 -7.31
N ILE A 46 -5.96 10.94 -8.14
CA ILE A 46 -4.74 10.36 -8.73
C ILE A 46 -3.74 10.00 -7.64
N ALA A 47 -3.52 10.89 -6.67
CA ALA A 47 -2.60 10.65 -5.56
C ALA A 47 -3.00 9.40 -4.76
N LYS A 48 -4.29 9.27 -4.39
CA LYS A 48 -4.84 8.10 -3.69
C LYS A 48 -4.57 6.79 -4.45
N THR A 49 -4.89 6.74 -5.75
CA THR A 49 -4.59 5.57 -6.58
C THR A 49 -3.09 5.26 -6.66
N LYS A 50 -2.23 6.28 -6.70
CA LYS A 50 -0.78 6.08 -6.74
C LYS A 50 -0.21 5.56 -5.42
N VAL A 51 -0.81 5.94 -4.29
CA VAL A 51 -0.47 5.37 -2.98
C VAL A 51 -0.80 3.88 -2.96
N GLU A 52 -2.00 3.49 -3.39
CA GLU A 52 -2.41 2.07 -3.48
C GLU A 52 -1.49 1.26 -4.40
N GLU A 53 -1.19 1.80 -5.60
CA GLU A 53 -0.30 1.16 -6.57
C GLU A 53 1.13 0.98 -6.00
N ALA A 54 1.67 2.01 -5.34
CA ALA A 54 2.98 1.94 -4.70
C ALA A 54 3.03 0.86 -3.61
N VAL A 55 2.02 0.80 -2.74
CA VAL A 55 1.92 -0.23 -1.69
C VAL A 55 1.81 -1.62 -2.31
N MET A 56 0.98 -1.80 -3.33
CA MET A 56 0.82 -3.09 -4.01
C MET A 56 2.13 -3.60 -4.60
N TRP A 57 2.87 -2.75 -5.33
CA TRP A 57 4.16 -3.16 -5.92
C TRP A 57 5.22 -3.45 -4.86
N ALA A 58 5.27 -2.67 -3.78
CA ALA A 58 6.20 -2.92 -2.68
C ALA A 58 5.87 -4.21 -1.91
N VAL A 59 4.59 -4.49 -1.65
CA VAL A 59 4.14 -5.76 -1.04
C VAL A 59 4.46 -6.92 -1.95
N LYS A 60 4.21 -6.81 -3.26
CA LYS A 60 4.55 -7.85 -4.24
C LYS A 60 6.04 -8.17 -4.24
N HIS A 61 6.90 -7.15 -4.13
CA HIS A 61 8.34 -7.36 -3.99
C HIS A 61 8.69 -8.18 -2.74
N ILE A 62 8.01 -7.92 -1.61
CA ILE A 62 8.20 -8.68 -0.37
C ILE A 62 7.62 -10.08 -0.47
N THR A 63 6.48 -10.31 -1.12
CA THR A 63 5.87 -11.65 -1.15
C THR A 63 6.54 -12.60 -2.14
N GLY A 64 7.12 -12.06 -3.22
CA GLY A 64 7.58 -12.86 -4.37
C GLY A 64 6.44 -13.19 -5.31
#